data_AF-A0A9P1PTT6-F1
#
_entry.id   AF-A0A9P1PTT6-F1
#
_cell.length_a   1.000
_cell.length_b   1.000
_cell.length_c   1.000
_cell.angle_alpha   90.00
_cell.angle_beta   90.00
_cell.angle_gamma   90.00
#
_symmetry.space_group_name_H-M   'P 1'
#
loop_
_entity.id
_entity.type
_entity.pdbx_description
1 polymer ?
#
loop_
_entity_poly.entity_id
_entity_poly.type
_entity_poly.pdbx_seq_one_letter_code
_entity_poly.pdbx_strand_id
1 'polypeptide(L)'
;MINLRGILFLLMMVVSSSSFAINCQRAATPVEYTVCSNEDLHWLDQTFSDIYQAMLVKYDTETVYQQRQAWEKSLNSCTSNSCIQRAYFQGIASMSDIDKNFDWNGQWWNVTKGNDRGGVIKITRVTEWGFSIDSHAWSGENSGNFRAEARKIEGLAVVDLIENTANCRLLLIPIKDGSIQVHSNGSWGCRISMPKDVFIDGQYVRAEKDPREIPTLLSIGIFTDAKNDQIFRDLVGEHYSQFVASANVYIYSQDRDNRGAKVLSTWVRGAANKRASIIMYNRSGLMWAAYVAPDKNGNLRIHYFTNVPEDKAIRPKTIVAWQQAFMDH
;
A
#
# COMPACT_ATOMS: atom_id res chain seq x y z
N MET A 1 54.83 16.73 -37.37
CA MET A 1 54.10 15.49 -37.69
C MET A 1 54.32 14.50 -36.54
N ILE A 2 53.52 14.63 -35.46
CA ILE A 2 53.42 13.66 -34.36
C ILE A 2 51.94 13.62 -33.97
N ASN A 3 51.45 12.40 -33.74
CA ASN A 3 50.08 11.92 -33.93
C ASN A 3 49.01 12.57 -33.04
N LEU A 4 47.96 13.07 -33.71
CA LEU A 4 46.67 13.45 -33.16
C LEU A 4 45.80 12.17 -32.95
N ARG A 5 46.20 11.31 -32.01
CA ARG A 5 45.46 10.07 -31.67
C ARG A 5 45.47 9.88 -30.16
N GLY A 6 44.45 10.38 -29.48
CA GLY A 6 44.30 10.08 -28.04
C GLY A 6 43.40 10.97 -27.21
N ILE A 7 42.64 11.91 -27.78
CA ILE A 7 41.72 12.76 -27.01
C ILE A 7 40.36 12.80 -27.70
N LEU A 8 39.64 11.67 -27.71
CA LEU A 8 38.23 11.68 -28.11
C LEU A 8 37.44 10.47 -27.61
N PHE A 9 37.54 10.09 -26.32
CA PHE A 9 36.70 9.02 -25.77
C PHE A 9 36.42 9.15 -24.27
N LEU A 10 36.07 10.35 -23.80
CA LEU A 10 35.51 10.51 -22.44
C LEU A 10 34.53 11.69 -22.35
N LEU A 11 33.57 11.71 -23.27
CA LEU A 11 32.35 12.49 -23.16
C LEU A 11 31.14 11.55 -23.30
N MET A 12 31.13 10.44 -22.55
CA MET A 12 29.86 9.80 -22.20
C MET A 12 29.17 10.76 -21.24
N MET A 13 28.32 11.61 -21.81
CA MET A 13 27.35 12.40 -21.06
C MET A 13 26.61 11.45 -20.13
N VAL A 14 26.81 11.63 -18.83
CA VAL A 14 25.88 11.17 -17.82
C VAL A 14 24.63 12.01 -18.02
N VAL A 15 23.77 11.60 -18.96
CA VAL A 15 22.40 12.10 -19.02
C VAL A 15 21.77 11.58 -17.74
N SER A 16 21.82 12.40 -16.70
CA SER A 16 21.17 12.12 -15.43
C SER A 16 19.68 12.21 -15.71
N SER A 17 19.08 11.11 -16.19
CA SER A 17 17.64 11.00 -16.28
C SER A 17 17.12 11.08 -14.85
N SER A 18 16.60 12.24 -14.47
CA SER A 18 15.93 12.43 -13.19
C SER A 18 14.87 11.35 -13.04
N SER A 19 14.89 10.59 -11.95
CA SER A 19 13.81 9.65 -11.63
C SER A 19 12.51 10.38 -11.25
N PHE A 20 12.62 11.65 -10.88
CA PHE A 20 11.49 12.50 -10.52
C PHE A 20 10.96 13.25 -11.74
N ALA A 21 9.65 13.48 -11.76
CA ALA A 21 8.98 14.35 -12.70
C ALA A 21 9.49 15.79 -12.56
N ILE A 22 9.30 16.41 -11.39
CA ILE A 22 10.00 17.61 -10.94
C ILE A 22 10.89 17.29 -9.72
N ASN A 23 12.11 17.83 -9.71
CA ASN A 23 12.98 17.76 -8.53
C ASN A 23 12.80 19.03 -7.69
N CYS A 24 11.94 18.97 -6.67
CA CYS A 24 11.64 20.13 -5.82
C CYS A 24 12.83 20.68 -5.03
N GLN A 25 13.91 19.91 -4.84
CA GLN A 25 15.14 20.43 -4.22
C GLN A 25 15.95 21.31 -5.19
N ARG A 26 15.65 21.24 -6.49
CA ARG A 26 16.34 21.96 -7.57
C ARG A 26 15.38 22.73 -8.47
N ALA A 27 14.19 23.07 -7.97
CA ALA A 27 13.24 23.90 -8.71
C ALA A 27 13.90 25.22 -9.13
N ALA A 28 13.78 25.56 -10.41
CA ALA A 28 14.41 26.70 -11.05
C ALA A 28 13.42 27.55 -11.85
N THR A 29 12.29 26.99 -12.29
CA THR A 29 11.27 27.72 -13.05
C THR A 29 10.08 28.12 -12.17
N PRO A 30 9.32 29.19 -12.53
CA PRO A 30 8.10 29.56 -11.81
C PRO A 30 7.08 28.41 -11.71
N VAL A 31 6.96 27.60 -12.76
CA VAL A 31 6.06 26.43 -12.79
C VAL A 31 6.53 25.37 -11.79
N GLU A 32 7.83 25.07 -11.75
CA GLU A 32 8.39 24.12 -10.77
C GLU A 32 8.20 24.60 -9.33
N TYR A 33 8.48 25.89 -9.04
CA TYR A 33 8.21 26.45 -7.72
C TYR A 33 6.73 26.37 -7.34
N THR A 34 5.83 26.59 -8.30
CA THR A 34 4.38 26.49 -8.08
C THR A 34 3.98 25.05 -7.76
N VAL A 35 4.49 24.07 -8.51
CA VAL A 35 4.25 22.65 -8.23
C VAL A 35 4.75 22.27 -6.85
N CYS A 36 5.97 22.70 -6.48
CA CYS A 36 6.60 22.29 -5.23
C CYS A 36 6.05 22.99 -3.98
N SER A 37 5.37 24.13 -4.13
CA SER A 37 4.77 24.88 -3.01
C SER A 37 3.27 24.65 -2.85
N ASN A 38 2.61 24.03 -3.83
CA ASN A 38 1.19 23.72 -3.79
C ASN A 38 0.96 22.23 -3.53
N GLU A 39 0.28 21.89 -2.43
CA GLU A 39 0.08 20.50 -2.00
C GLU A 39 -0.63 19.63 -3.06
N ASP A 40 -1.64 20.16 -3.74
CA ASP A 40 -2.39 19.42 -4.76
C ASP A 40 -1.53 19.14 -6.00
N LEU A 41 -0.77 20.13 -6.46
CA LEU A 41 0.11 19.97 -7.61
C LEU A 41 1.30 19.09 -7.29
N HIS A 42 1.83 19.18 -6.07
CA HIS A 42 2.91 18.31 -5.61
C HIS A 42 2.47 16.85 -5.53
N TRP A 43 1.24 16.58 -5.07
CA TRP A 43 0.67 15.23 -5.09
C TRP A 43 0.55 14.67 -6.52
N LEU A 44 0.13 15.49 -7.48
CA LEU A 44 0.07 15.07 -8.89
C LEU A 44 1.47 14.80 -9.46
N ASP A 45 2.46 15.59 -9.08
CA ASP A 45 3.87 15.38 -9.46
C ASP A 45 4.44 14.06 -8.91
N GLN A 46 4.15 13.74 -7.65
CA GLN A 46 4.50 12.46 -7.05
C GLN A 46 3.81 11.30 -7.76
N THR A 47 2.51 11.43 -8.01
CA THR A 47 1.72 10.40 -8.71
C THR A 47 2.25 10.16 -10.13
N PHE A 48 2.56 11.24 -10.88
CA PHE A 48 3.16 11.11 -12.21
C PHE A 48 4.56 10.48 -12.13
N SER A 49 5.37 10.84 -11.13
CA SER A 49 6.70 10.24 -10.92
C SER A 49 6.60 8.73 -10.68
N ASP A 50 5.67 8.28 -9.84
CA ASP A 50 5.45 6.85 -9.55
C ASP A 50 5.04 6.09 -10.81
N ILE A 51 4.11 6.66 -11.59
CA ILE A 51 3.67 6.08 -12.87
C ILE A 51 4.83 6.01 -13.85
N TYR A 52 5.59 7.09 -14.01
CA TYR A 52 6.74 7.14 -14.89
C TYR A 52 7.78 6.07 -14.53
N GLN A 53 8.08 5.89 -13.24
CA GLN A 53 8.98 4.82 -12.80
C GLN A 53 8.43 3.42 -13.12
N ALA A 54 7.15 3.18 -12.87
CA ALA A 54 6.51 1.91 -13.22
C ALA A 54 6.55 1.64 -14.74
N MET A 55 6.37 2.67 -15.56
CA MET A 55 6.38 2.56 -17.02
C MET A 55 7.78 2.31 -17.57
N LEU A 56 8.83 2.86 -16.95
CA LEU A 56 10.23 2.55 -17.30
C LEU A 56 10.60 1.08 -17.08
N VAL A 57 9.93 0.40 -16.15
CA VAL A 57 10.11 -1.05 -15.92
C VAL A 57 9.36 -1.87 -16.97
N LYS A 58 8.22 -1.38 -17.44
CA LYS A 58 7.29 -2.13 -18.29
C LYS A 58 7.57 -1.97 -19.80
N TYR A 59 8.06 -0.81 -20.22
CA TYR A 59 8.19 -0.44 -21.63
C TYR A 59 9.60 0.00 -22.00
N ASP A 60 9.81 0.14 -23.30
CA ASP A 60 11.03 0.71 -23.85
C ASP A 60 11.31 2.11 -23.31
N THR A 61 12.53 2.31 -22.84
CA THR A 61 12.95 3.53 -22.15
C THR A 61 12.86 4.76 -23.04
N GLU A 62 13.19 4.65 -24.34
CA GLU A 62 13.14 5.78 -25.26
C GLU A 62 11.70 6.27 -25.45
N THR A 63 10.76 5.34 -25.61
CA THR A 63 9.33 5.65 -25.72
C THR A 63 8.82 6.39 -24.49
N VAL A 64 9.13 5.91 -23.30
CA VAL A 64 8.70 6.52 -22.03
C VAL A 64 9.32 7.90 -21.84
N TYR A 65 10.58 8.10 -22.24
CA TYR A 65 11.24 9.40 -22.21
C TYR A 65 10.62 10.41 -23.18
N GLN A 66 10.24 9.98 -24.39
CA GLN A 66 9.55 10.86 -25.35
C GLN A 66 8.18 11.32 -24.81
N GLN A 67 7.42 10.41 -24.21
CA GLN A 67 6.14 10.76 -23.56
C GLN A 67 6.34 11.78 -22.44
N ARG A 68 7.38 11.59 -21.61
CA ARG A 68 7.72 12.53 -20.55
C ARG A 68 8.09 13.91 -21.10
N GLN A 69 8.93 13.99 -22.13
CA GLN A 69 9.33 15.26 -22.74
C GLN A 69 8.13 16.01 -23.33
N ALA A 70 7.19 15.28 -23.95
CA ALA A 70 5.95 15.88 -24.47
C ALA A 70 5.10 16.48 -23.34
N TRP A 71 4.97 15.76 -22.22
CA TRP A 71 4.30 16.27 -21.03
C TRP A 71 5.01 17.50 -20.43
N GLU A 72 6.34 17.45 -20.29
CA GLU A 72 7.14 18.55 -19.73
C GLU A 72 7.00 19.84 -20.55
N LYS A 73 6.98 19.73 -21.89
CA LYS A 73 6.71 20.87 -22.78
C LYS A 73 5.32 21.46 -22.55
N SER A 74 4.31 20.62 -22.35
CA SER A 74 2.95 21.07 -22.02
C SER A 74 2.92 21.79 -20.66
N LEU A 75 3.56 21.20 -19.66
CA LEU A 75 3.65 21.76 -18.30
C LEU A 75 4.31 23.15 -18.31
N ASN A 76 5.45 23.28 -18.99
CA ASN A 76 6.21 24.54 -19.05
C ASN A 76 5.51 25.66 -19.83
N SER A 77 4.45 25.34 -20.59
CA SER A 77 3.62 26.34 -21.27
C SER A 77 2.53 26.96 -20.39
N CYS A 78 2.32 26.40 -19.19
CA CYS A 78 1.23 26.81 -18.31
C CYS A 78 1.48 28.13 -17.57
N THR A 79 0.40 28.91 -17.41
CA THR A 79 0.40 30.22 -16.75
C THR A 79 -0.53 30.29 -15.54
N SER A 80 -1.16 29.18 -15.15
CA SER A 80 -2.08 29.09 -14.02
C SER A 80 -2.08 27.70 -13.37
N ASN A 81 -2.51 27.61 -12.11
CA ASN A 81 -2.62 26.34 -11.38
C ASN A 81 -3.57 25.35 -12.09
N SER A 82 -4.68 25.84 -12.64
CA SER A 82 -5.63 24.98 -13.38
C SER A 82 -5.04 24.44 -14.68
N CYS A 83 -4.20 25.22 -15.36
CA CYS A 83 -3.44 24.73 -16.52
C CYS A 83 -2.48 23.62 -16.08
N ILE A 84 -1.68 23.86 -15.02
CA ILE A 84 -0.72 22.89 -14.50
C ILE A 84 -1.43 21.59 -14.11
N GLN A 85 -2.54 21.68 -13.38
CA GLN A 85 -3.34 20.53 -12.98
C GLN A 85 -3.83 19.72 -14.19
N ARG A 86 -4.32 20.41 -15.24
CA ARG A 86 -4.74 19.75 -16.47
C ARG A 86 -3.57 19.08 -17.21
N ALA A 87 -2.41 19.74 -17.26
CA ALA A 87 -1.20 19.16 -17.86
C ALA A 87 -0.79 17.86 -17.14
N TYR A 88 -0.92 17.79 -15.80
CA TYR A 88 -0.75 16.54 -15.07
C TYR A 88 -1.77 15.48 -15.44
N PHE A 89 -3.07 15.79 -15.46
CA PHE A 89 -4.07 14.79 -15.85
C PHE A 89 -3.84 14.25 -17.26
N GLN A 90 -3.47 15.11 -18.22
CA GLN A 90 -3.13 14.70 -19.58
C GLN A 90 -1.85 13.85 -19.62
N GLY A 91 -0.83 14.23 -18.85
CA GLY A 91 0.41 13.48 -18.72
C GLY A 91 0.18 12.10 -18.11
N ILE A 92 -0.54 12.03 -17.00
CA ILE A 92 -0.90 10.77 -16.34
C ILE A 92 -1.70 9.89 -17.29
N ALA A 93 -2.71 10.44 -17.97
CA ALA A 93 -3.52 9.70 -18.93
C ALA A 93 -2.72 9.15 -20.12
N SER A 94 -1.75 9.93 -20.64
CA SER A 94 -0.94 9.51 -21.79
C SER A 94 0.18 8.55 -21.42
N MET A 95 0.76 8.72 -20.23
CA MET A 95 1.80 7.86 -19.68
C MET A 95 1.23 6.55 -19.14
N SER A 96 0.00 6.55 -18.64
CA SER A 96 -0.63 5.34 -18.12
C SER A 96 -1.24 4.53 -19.27
N ASP A 97 -1.26 3.20 -19.13
CA ASP A 97 -1.98 2.30 -20.03
C ASP A 97 -3.50 2.37 -19.83
N ILE A 98 -4.08 3.54 -20.05
CA ILE A 98 -5.50 3.72 -19.77
C ILE A 98 -6.39 3.01 -20.79
N ASP A 99 -7.51 2.47 -20.32
CA ASP A 99 -8.63 2.11 -21.17
C ASP A 99 -9.62 3.28 -21.25
N LYS A 100 -9.76 3.86 -22.44
CA LYS A 100 -10.69 4.98 -22.67
C LYS A 100 -12.16 4.54 -22.70
N ASN A 101 -12.42 3.26 -22.96
CA ASN A 101 -13.76 2.69 -23.02
C ASN A 101 -14.12 1.89 -21.76
N PHE A 102 -13.41 2.16 -20.67
CA PHE A 102 -13.54 1.42 -19.42
C PHE A 102 -14.97 1.44 -18.89
N ASP A 103 -15.52 0.27 -18.58
CA ASP A 103 -16.75 0.16 -17.82
C ASP A 103 -16.46 0.44 -16.36
N TRP A 104 -16.88 1.61 -15.89
CA TRP A 104 -16.70 2.05 -14.50
C TRP A 104 -17.72 1.43 -13.53
N ASN A 105 -18.91 1.09 -13.98
CA ASN A 105 -20.05 0.80 -13.11
C ASN A 105 -19.88 -0.56 -12.42
N GLY A 106 -19.78 -0.63 -11.11
CA GLY A 106 -19.65 -1.91 -10.40
C GLY A 106 -19.01 -1.80 -9.03
N GLN A 107 -18.65 -2.95 -8.47
CA GLN A 107 -17.94 -3.06 -7.20
C GLN A 107 -16.49 -3.47 -7.44
N TRP A 108 -15.58 -2.75 -6.79
CA TRP A 108 -14.15 -2.81 -7.02
C TRP A 108 -13.41 -3.05 -5.71
N TRP A 109 -12.57 -4.09 -5.65
CA TRP A 109 -11.86 -4.53 -4.45
C TRP A 109 -10.37 -4.25 -4.54
N ASN A 110 -9.80 -3.62 -3.50
CA ASN A 110 -8.37 -3.36 -3.40
C ASN A 110 -7.60 -4.68 -3.20
N VAL A 111 -6.74 -5.02 -4.16
CA VAL A 111 -5.93 -6.25 -4.14
C VAL A 111 -4.48 -6.04 -3.72
N THR A 112 -4.05 -4.79 -3.52
CA THR A 112 -2.63 -4.47 -3.25
C THR A 112 -2.26 -4.45 -1.77
N LYS A 113 -3.24 -4.51 -0.87
CA LYS A 113 -2.99 -4.37 0.57
C LYS A 113 -2.90 -5.73 1.27
N GLY A 114 -2.00 -5.77 2.25
CA GLY A 114 -1.70 -6.95 3.04
C GLY A 114 -2.86 -7.43 3.92
N ASN A 115 -2.58 -8.46 4.69
CA ASN A 115 -3.55 -9.17 5.51
C ASN A 115 -4.40 -8.25 6.39
N ASP A 116 -5.72 -8.47 6.34
CA ASP A 116 -6.74 -7.70 7.06
C ASP A 116 -6.65 -6.17 6.84
N ARG A 117 -6.24 -5.78 5.62
CA ARG A 117 -6.31 -4.40 5.12
C ARG A 117 -6.98 -4.44 3.77
N GLY A 118 -7.80 -3.44 3.46
CA GLY A 118 -8.46 -3.42 2.17
C GLY A 118 -9.34 -2.20 1.98
N GLY A 119 -9.97 -2.20 0.82
CA GLY A 119 -10.94 -1.20 0.45
C GLY A 119 -11.87 -1.76 -0.62
N VAL A 120 -13.12 -1.35 -0.57
CA VAL A 120 -14.09 -1.56 -1.62
C VAL A 120 -14.62 -0.21 -2.08
N ILE A 121 -14.73 -0.05 -3.40
CA ILE A 121 -15.31 1.12 -4.05
C ILE A 121 -16.48 0.62 -4.89
N LYS A 122 -17.68 1.10 -4.59
CA LYS A 122 -18.87 0.88 -5.39
C LYS A 122 -19.13 2.10 -6.24
N ILE A 123 -19.05 1.92 -7.56
CA ILE A 123 -19.30 2.95 -8.56
C ILE A 123 -20.70 2.77 -9.13
N THR A 124 -21.49 3.83 -9.10
CA THR A 124 -22.86 3.86 -9.61
C THR A 124 -23.15 5.16 -10.34
N ARG A 125 -24.32 5.28 -10.98
CA ARG A 125 -24.78 6.50 -11.66
C ARG A 125 -23.75 7.01 -12.71
N VAL A 126 -23.18 6.08 -13.48
CA VAL A 126 -22.16 6.41 -14.47
C VAL A 126 -22.76 7.17 -15.66
N THR A 127 -22.16 8.32 -15.96
CA THR A 127 -22.49 9.16 -17.11
C THR A 127 -21.23 9.42 -17.94
N GLU A 128 -21.35 10.19 -19.02
CA GLU A 128 -20.21 10.68 -19.79
C GLU A 128 -19.27 11.58 -18.96
N TRP A 129 -19.81 12.32 -18.00
CA TRP A 129 -19.08 13.38 -17.27
C TRP A 129 -18.56 12.95 -15.91
N GLY A 130 -19.09 11.86 -15.35
CA GLY A 130 -18.80 11.47 -13.97
C GLY A 130 -19.62 10.29 -13.47
N PHE A 131 -19.45 9.99 -12.19
CA PHE A 131 -20.16 8.93 -11.48
C PHE A 131 -20.06 9.11 -9.97
N SER A 132 -20.85 8.35 -9.24
CA SER A 132 -20.89 8.39 -7.78
C SER A 132 -20.15 7.20 -7.19
N ILE A 133 -19.44 7.48 -6.10
CA ILE A 133 -18.66 6.51 -5.33
C ILE A 133 -19.27 6.36 -3.94
N ASP A 134 -19.47 5.11 -3.52
CA ASP A 134 -19.61 4.72 -2.11
C ASP A 134 -18.42 3.80 -1.78
N SER A 135 -17.65 4.12 -0.74
CA SER A 135 -16.45 3.37 -0.41
C SER A 135 -16.37 3.04 1.06
N HIS A 136 -15.86 1.84 1.33
CA HIS A 136 -15.45 1.36 2.64
C HIS A 136 -13.97 0.96 2.59
N ALA A 137 -13.16 1.38 3.55
CA ALA A 137 -11.79 0.91 3.70
C ALA A 137 -11.48 0.58 5.16
N TRP A 138 -10.54 -0.35 5.36
CA TRP A 138 -10.19 -0.86 6.68
C TRP A 138 -8.73 -1.29 6.80
N SER A 139 -8.27 -1.35 8.05
CA SER A 139 -7.02 -1.96 8.49
C SER A 139 -7.21 -2.49 9.91
N GLY A 140 -7.44 -3.79 10.06
CA GLY A 140 -7.83 -4.36 11.35
C GLY A 140 -9.20 -3.86 11.79
N GLU A 141 -9.33 -3.44 13.05
CA GLU A 141 -10.57 -2.85 13.57
C GLU A 141 -10.76 -1.38 13.16
N ASN A 142 -9.71 -0.73 12.64
CA ASN A 142 -9.83 0.62 12.10
C ASN A 142 -10.53 0.55 10.74
N SER A 143 -11.65 1.26 10.59
CA SER A 143 -12.36 1.35 9.31
C SER A 143 -13.04 2.70 9.12
N GLY A 144 -13.38 3.03 7.89
CA GLY A 144 -14.17 4.21 7.58
C GLY A 144 -14.89 4.07 6.25
N ASN A 145 -15.93 4.90 6.09
CA ASN A 145 -16.73 4.96 4.88
C ASN A 145 -16.73 6.39 4.34
N PHE A 146 -16.87 6.54 3.03
CA PHE A 146 -17.16 7.84 2.44
C PHE A 146 -18.01 7.70 1.19
N ARG A 147 -18.64 8.82 0.83
CA ARG A 147 -19.30 9.00 -0.46
C ARG A 147 -18.70 10.20 -1.15
N ALA A 148 -18.64 10.14 -2.48
CA ALA A 148 -18.14 11.23 -3.28
C ALA A 148 -18.72 11.17 -4.70
N GLU A 149 -18.66 12.31 -5.40
CA GLU A 149 -18.90 12.37 -6.83
C GLU A 149 -17.55 12.51 -7.53
N ALA A 150 -17.30 11.66 -8.52
CA ALA A 150 -16.12 11.68 -9.35
C ALA A 150 -16.44 12.29 -10.71
N ARG A 151 -15.54 13.14 -11.21
CA ARG A 151 -15.63 13.72 -12.54
C ARG A 151 -14.64 13.03 -13.47
N LYS A 152 -15.09 12.71 -14.68
CA LYS A 152 -14.22 12.15 -15.73
C LYS A 152 -13.42 13.27 -16.40
N ILE A 153 -12.12 13.02 -16.63
CA ILE A 153 -11.22 13.96 -17.28
C ILE A 153 -10.09 13.20 -17.98
N GLU A 154 -9.93 13.41 -19.30
CA GLU A 154 -8.85 12.79 -20.09
C GLU A 154 -8.83 11.24 -19.98
N GLY A 155 -10.00 10.61 -19.78
CA GLY A 155 -10.13 9.15 -19.57
C GLY A 155 -9.86 8.69 -18.13
N LEU A 156 -9.44 9.58 -17.24
CA LEU A 156 -9.29 9.38 -15.80
C LEU A 156 -10.58 9.75 -15.07
N ALA A 157 -10.67 9.43 -13.77
CA ALA A 157 -11.67 10.02 -12.89
C ALA A 157 -11.03 10.66 -11.66
N VAL A 158 -11.53 11.83 -11.28
CA VAL A 158 -11.01 12.63 -10.18
C VAL A 158 -12.12 12.92 -9.19
N VAL A 159 -11.84 12.72 -7.91
CA VAL A 159 -12.64 13.22 -6.80
C VAL A 159 -11.90 14.42 -6.23
N ASP A 160 -12.49 15.60 -6.35
CA ASP A 160 -11.88 16.85 -5.85
C ASP A 160 -12.22 17.15 -4.38
N LEU A 161 -13.32 16.59 -3.89
CA LEU A 161 -13.77 16.75 -2.52
C LEU A 161 -14.48 15.49 -2.05
N ILE A 162 -14.09 15.01 -0.87
CA ILE A 162 -14.86 14.05 -0.09
C ILE A 162 -15.45 14.81 1.09
N GLU A 163 -16.77 14.82 1.23
CA GLU A 163 -17.46 15.54 2.31
C GLU A 163 -16.95 15.09 3.69
N ASN A 164 -16.84 16.04 4.62
CA ASN A 164 -16.39 15.78 5.99
C ASN A 164 -14.99 15.15 6.09
N THR A 165 -14.10 15.51 5.17
CA THR A 165 -12.68 15.13 5.20
C THR A 165 -11.77 16.35 5.03
N ALA A 166 -10.51 16.21 5.40
CA ALA A 166 -9.50 17.26 5.22
C ALA A 166 -9.05 17.37 3.76
N ASN A 167 -9.90 17.92 2.88
CA ASN A 167 -9.61 18.16 1.45
C ASN A 167 -9.04 16.92 0.73
N CYS A 168 -9.63 15.76 0.99
CA CYS A 168 -9.20 14.54 0.32
C CYS A 168 -9.56 14.54 -1.15
N ARG A 169 -8.57 14.22 -1.97
CA ARG A 169 -8.69 14.01 -3.40
C ARG A 169 -8.34 12.59 -3.76
N LEU A 170 -9.00 12.06 -4.78
CA LEU A 170 -8.69 10.76 -5.37
C LEU A 170 -8.47 10.92 -6.86
N LEU A 171 -7.49 10.18 -7.37
CA LEU A 171 -7.29 9.96 -8.79
C LEU A 171 -7.49 8.46 -9.06
N LEU A 172 -8.44 8.15 -9.94
CA LEU A 172 -8.74 6.81 -10.39
C LEU A 172 -8.29 6.69 -11.85
N ILE A 173 -7.38 5.76 -12.11
CA ILE A 173 -6.76 5.52 -13.41
C ILE A 173 -7.25 4.14 -13.90
N PRO A 174 -8.10 4.06 -14.94
CA PRO A 174 -8.59 2.79 -15.44
C PRO A 174 -7.53 2.14 -16.32
N ILE A 175 -6.99 0.99 -15.92
CA ILE A 175 -5.91 0.30 -16.63
C ILE A 175 -6.49 -0.72 -17.63
N LYS A 176 -5.84 -0.91 -18.78
CA LYS A 176 -6.24 -1.87 -19.83
C LYS A 176 -6.41 -3.32 -19.38
N ASP A 177 -5.85 -3.70 -18.24
CA ASP A 177 -6.05 -5.02 -17.65
C ASP A 177 -7.43 -5.18 -16.98
N GLY A 178 -8.27 -4.14 -17.02
CA GLY A 178 -9.59 -4.12 -16.42
C GLY A 178 -9.60 -3.70 -14.95
N SER A 179 -8.46 -3.29 -14.39
CA SER A 179 -8.34 -2.78 -13.02
C SER A 179 -8.42 -1.25 -12.94
N ILE A 180 -8.61 -0.71 -11.73
CA ILE A 180 -8.49 0.72 -11.44
C ILE A 180 -7.30 0.91 -10.49
N GLN A 181 -6.33 1.70 -10.89
CA GLN A 181 -5.29 2.18 -9.97
C GLN A 181 -5.77 3.46 -9.28
N VAL A 182 -5.80 3.46 -7.95
CA VAL A 182 -6.29 4.57 -7.13
C VAL A 182 -5.14 5.21 -6.38
N HIS A 183 -5.04 6.53 -6.48
CA HIS A 183 -4.11 7.37 -5.72
C HIS A 183 -4.88 8.42 -4.92
N SER A 184 -4.45 8.68 -3.70
CA SER A 184 -4.94 9.76 -2.85
C SER A 184 -3.83 10.75 -2.51
N ASN A 185 -4.18 11.98 -2.14
CA ASN A 185 -3.25 12.94 -1.55
C ASN A 185 -2.97 12.64 -0.06
N GLY A 186 -3.08 11.38 0.38
CA GLY A 186 -2.98 10.95 1.79
C GLY A 186 -1.64 11.29 2.43
N SER A 187 -0.55 11.23 1.66
CA SER A 187 0.80 11.60 2.09
C SER A 187 0.94 13.08 2.49
N TRP A 188 -0.01 13.94 2.07
CA TRP A 188 0.03 15.40 2.22
C TRP A 188 -1.16 15.99 2.95
N GLY A 189 -1.91 15.18 3.70
CA GLY A 189 -2.97 15.70 4.57
C GLY A 189 -4.36 15.18 4.27
N CYS A 190 -4.55 14.36 3.22
CA CYS A 190 -5.78 13.59 3.12
C CYS A 190 -5.86 12.55 4.23
N ARG A 191 -6.49 13.00 5.31
CA ARG A 191 -7.11 12.17 6.31
C ARG A 191 -8.56 12.13 5.89
N ILE A 192 -8.92 11.16 5.05
CA ILE A 192 -10.33 10.74 5.03
C ILE A 192 -10.67 10.52 6.50
N SER A 193 -11.89 10.78 6.95
CA SER A 193 -12.31 10.49 8.34
C SER A 193 -12.23 9.00 8.73
N MET A 194 -11.40 8.23 8.04
CA MET A 194 -10.86 6.95 8.40
C MET A 194 -9.83 7.11 9.54
N PRO A 195 -9.84 6.20 10.54
CA PRO A 195 -8.85 6.18 11.60
C PRO A 195 -7.43 6.04 11.05
N LYS A 196 -6.44 6.37 11.89
CA LYS A 196 -5.02 6.30 11.56
C LYS A 196 -4.66 4.97 10.86
N ASP A 197 -3.88 5.11 9.78
CA ASP A 197 -3.31 4.04 8.96
C ASP A 197 -4.32 3.17 8.15
N VAL A 198 -5.50 3.69 7.85
CA VAL A 198 -6.39 3.17 6.80
C VAL A 198 -6.11 3.93 5.51
N PHE A 199 -5.93 3.20 4.41
CA PHE A 199 -5.54 3.79 3.12
C PHE A 199 -6.44 3.25 2.00
N ILE A 200 -6.85 4.15 1.10
CA ILE A 200 -7.64 3.78 -0.07
C ILE A 200 -6.77 3.54 -1.31
N ASP A 201 -5.53 4.00 -1.32
CA ASP A 201 -4.58 3.84 -2.43
C ASP A 201 -4.37 2.36 -2.79
N GLY A 202 -4.22 2.06 -4.07
CA GLY A 202 -3.94 0.70 -4.54
C GLY A 202 -4.62 0.36 -5.85
N GLN A 203 -4.37 -0.87 -6.30
CA GLN A 203 -5.04 -1.45 -7.46
C GLN A 203 -6.33 -2.12 -7.03
N TYR A 204 -7.40 -1.85 -7.78
CA TYR A 204 -8.74 -2.36 -7.54
C TYR A 204 -9.20 -3.20 -8.72
N VAL A 205 -9.76 -4.38 -8.43
CA VAL A 205 -10.32 -5.26 -9.46
C VAL A 205 -11.82 -5.44 -9.24
N ARG A 206 -12.56 -5.58 -10.33
CA ARG A 206 -14.01 -5.74 -10.29
C ARG A 206 -14.39 -7.11 -9.72
N ALA A 207 -15.19 -7.14 -8.65
CA ALA A 207 -15.72 -8.38 -8.08
C ALA A 207 -16.92 -8.13 -7.15
N GLU A 208 -17.84 -9.11 -7.10
CA GLU A 208 -18.98 -9.10 -6.16
C GLU A 208 -18.57 -9.41 -4.71
N LYS A 209 -17.43 -10.05 -4.52
CA LYS A 209 -16.83 -10.38 -3.21
C LYS A 209 -15.31 -10.24 -3.27
N ASP A 210 -14.64 -10.23 -2.12
CA ASP A 210 -13.19 -10.15 -2.05
C ASP A 210 -12.55 -11.24 -2.93
N PRO A 211 -11.83 -10.87 -4.00
CA PRO A 211 -11.25 -11.82 -4.94
C PRO A 211 -9.89 -12.35 -4.46
N ARG A 212 -9.36 -11.85 -3.35
CA ARG A 212 -8.07 -12.28 -2.81
C ARG A 212 -8.17 -13.69 -2.26
N GLU A 213 -7.10 -14.45 -2.41
CA GLU A 213 -6.96 -15.75 -1.77
C GLU A 213 -6.98 -15.62 -0.25
N ILE A 214 -7.48 -16.65 0.43
CA ILE A 214 -7.48 -16.70 1.89
C ILE A 214 -6.01 -16.67 2.37
N PRO A 215 -5.63 -15.68 3.20
CA PRO A 215 -4.25 -15.52 3.60
C PRO A 215 -3.77 -16.67 4.48
N THR A 216 -2.47 -16.94 4.39
CA THR A 216 -1.73 -17.88 5.21
C THR A 216 -0.52 -17.16 5.78
N LEU A 217 0.05 -17.64 6.89
CA LEU A 217 1.30 -17.09 7.43
C LEU A 217 2.45 -17.16 6.42
N LEU A 218 2.42 -18.11 5.49
CA LEU A 218 3.33 -18.17 4.34
C LEU A 218 3.04 -17.07 3.31
N SER A 219 1.81 -16.98 2.80
CA SER A 219 1.47 -16.03 1.72
C SER A 219 1.56 -14.56 2.15
N ILE A 220 1.45 -14.29 3.45
CA ILE A 220 1.63 -12.94 4.02
C ILE A 220 3.07 -12.68 4.50
N GLY A 221 3.98 -13.64 4.34
CA GLY A 221 5.42 -13.49 4.59
C GLY A 221 5.88 -13.59 6.04
N ILE A 222 5.05 -14.06 6.97
CA ILE A 222 5.46 -14.35 8.36
C ILE A 222 6.43 -15.54 8.37
N PHE A 223 6.09 -16.58 7.61
CA PHE A 223 7.01 -17.64 7.25
C PHE A 223 7.53 -17.42 5.83
N THR A 224 8.82 -17.72 5.63
CA THR A 224 9.49 -17.57 4.33
C THR A 224 9.57 -18.87 3.54
N ASP A 225 9.17 -19.99 4.15
CA ASP A 225 9.22 -21.31 3.55
C ASP A 225 8.03 -22.17 4.01
N ALA A 226 7.58 -23.05 3.11
CA ALA A 226 6.42 -23.91 3.33
C ALA A 226 6.63 -24.94 4.45
N LYS A 227 7.89 -25.32 4.73
CA LYS A 227 8.19 -26.30 5.77
C LYS A 227 7.88 -25.74 7.15
N ASN A 228 8.31 -24.52 7.44
CA ASN A 228 8.00 -23.86 8.71
C ASN A 228 6.50 -23.59 8.86
N ASP A 229 5.82 -23.18 7.78
CA ASP A 229 4.36 -23.01 7.81
C ASP A 229 3.65 -24.33 8.13
N GLN A 230 4.07 -25.44 7.54
CA GLN A 230 3.48 -26.76 7.81
C GLN A 230 3.73 -27.22 9.25
N ILE A 231 4.96 -27.12 9.76
CA ILE A 231 5.27 -27.46 11.17
C ILE A 231 4.39 -26.63 12.12
N PHE A 232 4.20 -25.35 11.80
CA PHE A 232 3.36 -24.47 12.60
C PHE A 232 1.89 -24.86 12.54
N ARG A 233 1.35 -25.19 11.35
CA ARG A 233 -0.02 -25.70 11.18
C ARG A 233 -0.26 -26.95 12.01
N ASP A 234 0.68 -27.90 11.97
CA ASP A 234 0.59 -29.14 12.74
C ASP A 234 0.62 -28.87 14.24
N LEU A 235 1.37 -27.84 14.68
CA LEU A 235 1.47 -27.43 16.08
C LEU A 235 0.16 -26.81 16.61
N VAL A 236 -0.44 -25.89 15.85
CA VAL A 236 -1.57 -25.08 16.35
C VAL A 236 -2.94 -25.56 15.88
N GLY A 237 -2.99 -26.42 14.86
CA GLY A 237 -4.23 -27.03 14.35
C GLY A 237 -5.30 -25.99 13.98
N GLU A 238 -6.49 -26.15 14.54
CA GLU A 238 -7.64 -25.26 14.32
C GLU A 238 -7.38 -23.79 14.68
N HIS A 239 -6.37 -23.53 15.53
CA HIS A 239 -6.00 -22.18 15.95
C HIS A 239 -5.15 -21.42 14.92
N TYR A 240 -4.73 -22.05 13.82
CA TYR A 240 -3.89 -21.42 12.80
C TYR A 240 -4.49 -20.10 12.27
N SER A 241 -5.80 -20.08 12.06
CA SER A 241 -6.54 -18.90 11.59
C SER A 241 -6.45 -17.71 12.55
N GLN A 242 -6.27 -17.94 13.86
CA GLN A 242 -6.10 -16.86 14.85
C GLN A 242 -4.75 -16.14 14.68
N PHE A 243 -3.69 -16.89 14.38
CA PHE A 243 -2.39 -16.32 14.08
C PHE A 243 -2.42 -15.53 12.77
N VAL A 244 -3.07 -16.06 11.73
CA VAL A 244 -3.30 -15.31 10.48
C VAL A 244 -4.10 -14.04 10.76
N ALA A 245 -5.23 -14.12 11.45
CA ALA A 245 -6.08 -12.96 11.72
C ALA A 245 -5.37 -11.85 12.53
N SER A 246 -4.45 -12.21 13.42
CA SER A 246 -3.65 -11.23 14.18
C SER A 246 -2.47 -10.66 13.40
N ALA A 247 -2.08 -11.24 12.26
CA ALA A 247 -0.93 -10.81 11.46
C ALA A 247 -1.24 -9.60 10.56
N ASN A 248 -1.89 -8.58 11.11
CA ASN A 248 -2.15 -7.31 10.42
C ASN A 248 -0.99 -6.32 10.58
N VAL A 249 -0.35 -6.30 11.75
CA VAL A 249 0.90 -5.58 12.05
C VAL A 249 1.86 -6.55 12.71
N TYR A 250 3.16 -6.41 12.49
CA TYR A 250 4.17 -7.25 13.13
C TYR A 250 5.45 -6.49 13.47
N ILE A 251 6.18 -6.98 14.47
CA ILE A 251 7.54 -6.55 14.82
C ILE A 251 8.40 -7.75 15.20
N TYR A 252 9.71 -7.59 15.01
CA TYR A 252 10.68 -8.50 15.60
C TYR A 252 10.92 -8.14 17.06
N SER A 253 11.07 -9.17 17.89
CA SER A 253 11.37 -9.03 19.31
C SER A 253 12.63 -9.83 19.66
N GLN A 254 13.19 -9.56 20.83
CA GLN A 254 14.37 -10.27 21.33
C GLN A 254 13.97 -11.66 21.86
N ASP A 255 14.79 -12.65 21.54
CA ASP A 255 14.79 -13.95 22.20
C ASP A 255 15.44 -13.81 23.59
N ARG A 256 14.60 -13.72 24.63
CA ARG A 256 15.05 -13.59 26.03
C ARG A 256 15.49 -14.93 26.63
N ASP A 257 15.29 -16.02 25.90
CA ASP A 257 15.65 -17.37 26.32
C ASP A 257 17.00 -17.82 25.73
N ASN A 258 17.62 -17.01 24.86
CA ASN A 258 18.88 -17.30 24.17
C ASN A 258 18.86 -18.66 23.43
N ARG A 259 17.73 -19.01 22.81
CA ARG A 259 17.49 -20.27 22.09
C ARG A 259 17.82 -20.18 20.59
N GLY A 260 18.37 -19.04 20.16
CA GLY A 260 18.65 -18.77 18.74
C GLY A 260 17.36 -18.68 17.93
N ALA A 261 16.27 -18.26 18.56
CA ALA A 261 14.96 -18.20 17.94
C ALA A 261 14.71 -16.83 17.30
N LYS A 262 14.01 -16.84 16.16
CA LYS A 262 13.38 -15.67 15.58
C LYS A 262 12.04 -15.47 16.28
N VAL A 263 11.82 -14.27 16.83
CA VAL A 263 10.61 -13.92 17.57
C VAL A 263 9.85 -12.84 16.82
N LEU A 264 8.60 -13.12 16.47
CA LEU A 264 7.67 -12.16 15.87
C LEU A 264 6.49 -11.96 16.80
N SER A 265 6.17 -10.70 17.09
CA SER A 265 4.89 -10.34 17.71
C SER A 265 3.99 -9.73 16.65
N THR A 266 2.73 -10.16 16.59
CA THR A 266 1.72 -9.64 15.66
C THR A 266 0.49 -9.14 16.39
N TRP A 267 -0.25 -8.21 15.79
CA TRP A 267 -1.54 -7.77 16.32
C TRP A 267 -2.46 -7.17 15.26
N VAL A 268 -3.76 -7.15 15.59
CA VAL A 268 -4.78 -6.43 14.83
C VAL A 268 -4.69 -4.95 15.14
N ARG A 269 -4.56 -4.11 14.10
CA ARG A 269 -4.58 -2.65 14.28
C ARG A 269 -5.90 -2.20 14.91
N GLY A 270 -5.82 -1.31 15.89
CA GLY A 270 -6.97 -0.89 16.71
C GLY A 270 -7.31 -1.84 17.86
N ALA A 271 -6.67 -3.01 17.95
CA ALA A 271 -7.00 -4.05 18.93
C ALA A 271 -5.77 -4.75 19.53
N ALA A 272 -4.64 -4.04 19.59
CA ALA A 272 -3.37 -4.61 20.05
C ALA A 272 -3.43 -5.21 21.46
N ASN A 273 -4.27 -4.66 22.34
CA ASN A 273 -4.45 -5.10 23.72
C ASN A 273 -5.35 -6.35 23.88
N LYS A 274 -6.06 -6.78 22.84
CA LYS A 274 -7.03 -7.89 22.93
C LYS A 274 -6.90 -8.94 21.82
N ARG A 275 -6.21 -8.61 20.71
CA ARG A 275 -6.02 -9.47 19.54
C ARG A 275 -4.58 -9.38 19.05
N ALA A 276 -3.73 -10.17 19.67
CA ALA A 276 -2.30 -10.23 19.38
C ALA A 276 -1.79 -11.66 19.42
N SER A 277 -0.67 -11.91 18.76
CA SER A 277 0.04 -13.18 18.86
C SER A 277 1.55 -12.99 18.93
N ILE A 278 2.24 -14.05 19.32
CA ILE A 278 3.68 -14.16 19.30
C ILE A 278 4.05 -15.53 18.73
N ILE A 279 5.02 -15.55 17.82
CA ILE A 279 5.57 -16.75 17.20
C ILE A 279 7.09 -16.71 17.39
N MET A 280 7.61 -17.75 18.01
CA MET A 280 9.03 -17.95 18.24
C MET A 280 9.44 -19.27 17.59
N TYR A 281 10.46 -19.26 16.73
CA TYR A 281 10.96 -20.48 16.09
C TYR A 281 12.45 -20.41 15.78
N ASN A 282 13.14 -21.55 15.80
CA ASN A 282 14.56 -21.64 15.46
C ASN A 282 14.81 -22.49 14.20
N ARG A 283 16.07 -22.54 13.76
CA ARG A 283 16.48 -23.28 12.56
C ARG A 283 16.31 -24.79 12.66
N SER A 284 16.20 -25.33 13.88
CA SER A 284 15.98 -26.75 14.13
C SER A 284 14.50 -27.15 14.06
N GLY A 285 13.59 -26.19 13.81
CA GLY A 285 12.15 -26.44 13.76
C GLY A 285 11.47 -26.48 15.13
N LEU A 286 12.17 -26.06 16.19
CA LEU A 286 11.54 -25.87 17.50
C LEU A 286 10.71 -24.59 17.48
N MET A 287 9.48 -24.67 17.97
CA MET A 287 8.48 -23.60 17.89
C MET A 287 7.74 -23.41 19.20
N TRP A 288 7.44 -22.14 19.48
CA TRP A 288 6.57 -21.69 20.54
C TRP A 288 5.65 -20.62 19.97
N ALA A 289 4.40 -20.68 20.35
CA ALA A 289 3.40 -19.73 19.87
C ALA A 289 2.45 -19.39 20.99
N ALA A 290 2.00 -18.15 21.03
CA ALA A 290 0.85 -17.80 21.84
C ALA A 290 -0.01 -16.76 21.12
N TYR A 291 -1.31 -16.78 21.39
CA TYR A 291 -2.18 -15.68 21.01
C TYR A 291 -3.11 -15.31 22.16
N VAL A 292 -3.53 -14.05 22.18
CA VAL A 292 -4.56 -13.53 23.06
C VAL A 292 -5.80 -13.21 22.25
N ALA A 293 -6.95 -13.68 22.73
CA ALA A 293 -8.26 -13.37 22.18
C ALA A 293 -9.31 -13.35 23.29
N PRO A 294 -10.38 -12.54 23.16
CA PRO A 294 -11.50 -12.59 24.09
C PRO A 294 -12.26 -13.91 23.98
N ASP A 295 -12.68 -14.48 25.11
CA ASP A 295 -13.63 -15.58 25.16
C ASP A 295 -15.06 -15.11 24.88
N LYS A 296 -16.04 -16.04 24.92
CA LYS A 296 -17.45 -15.74 24.68
C LYS A 296 -18.03 -14.68 25.63
N ASN A 297 -17.41 -14.49 26.79
CA ASN A 297 -17.83 -13.51 27.81
C ASN A 297 -17.00 -12.21 27.74
N GLY A 298 -16.10 -12.09 26.75
CA GLY A 298 -15.23 -10.93 26.58
C GLY A 298 -13.94 -10.96 27.41
N ASN A 299 -13.68 -12.01 28.20
CA ASN A 299 -12.46 -12.08 29.00
C ASN A 299 -11.27 -12.50 28.13
N LEU A 300 -10.13 -11.83 28.30
CA LEU A 300 -8.93 -12.18 27.54
C LEU A 300 -8.41 -13.56 27.96
N ARG A 301 -8.22 -14.43 26.97
CA ARG A 301 -7.62 -15.75 27.12
C ARG A 301 -6.35 -15.85 26.31
N ILE A 302 -5.33 -16.44 26.92
CA ILE A 302 -4.06 -16.72 26.27
C ILE A 302 -4.00 -18.20 25.97
N HIS A 303 -3.80 -18.50 24.69
CA HIS A 303 -3.61 -19.85 24.18
C HIS A 303 -2.15 -20.02 23.84
N TYR A 304 -1.51 -21.07 24.36
CA TYR A 304 -0.08 -21.32 24.19
C TYR A 304 0.16 -22.69 23.58
N PHE A 305 1.12 -22.75 22.67
CA PHE A 305 1.47 -23.93 21.89
C PHE A 305 2.99 -24.06 21.84
N THR A 306 3.49 -25.28 21.94
CA THR A 306 4.90 -25.58 21.67
C THR A 306 5.08 -27.04 21.26
N ASN A 307 6.04 -27.29 20.37
CA ASN A 307 6.51 -28.65 20.05
C ASN A 307 7.71 -29.07 20.92
N VAL A 308 8.11 -28.25 21.90
CA VAL A 308 9.21 -28.52 22.84
C VAL A 308 8.64 -29.12 24.12
N PRO A 309 8.90 -30.40 24.43
CA PRO A 309 8.27 -31.10 25.55
C PRO A 309 8.46 -30.40 26.90
N GLU A 310 9.66 -29.89 27.18
CA GLU A 310 10.02 -29.29 28.47
C GLU A 310 9.26 -27.98 28.71
N ASP A 311 8.94 -27.25 27.62
CA ASP A 311 8.30 -25.95 27.69
C ASP A 311 6.76 -26.02 27.64
N LYS A 312 6.18 -27.24 27.63
CA LYS A 312 4.71 -27.42 27.70
C LYS A 312 4.16 -27.00 29.06
N ALA A 313 4.88 -27.31 30.14
CA ALA A 313 4.50 -26.97 31.50
C ALA A 313 5.02 -25.58 31.92
N ILE A 314 6.18 -25.18 31.38
CA ILE A 314 6.87 -23.94 31.75
C ILE A 314 7.07 -23.09 30.50
N ARG A 315 6.36 -21.98 30.41
CA ARG A 315 6.47 -21.07 29.26
C ARG A 315 7.83 -20.36 29.24
N PRO A 316 8.46 -20.19 28.07
CA PRO A 316 9.69 -19.43 27.92
C PRO A 316 9.54 -17.99 28.40
N LYS A 317 10.63 -17.39 28.89
CA LYS A 317 10.67 -16.01 29.41
C LYS A 317 10.19 -15.01 28.36
N THR A 318 10.49 -15.26 27.09
CA THR A 318 10.04 -14.43 25.96
C THR A 318 8.52 -14.37 25.88
N ILE A 319 7.83 -15.52 25.96
CA ILE A 319 6.36 -15.60 25.90
C ILE A 319 5.73 -14.99 27.16
N VAL A 320 6.31 -15.26 28.33
CA VAL A 320 5.83 -14.70 29.60
C VAL A 320 5.93 -13.17 29.59
N ALA A 321 7.04 -12.62 29.10
CA ALA A 321 7.21 -11.17 28.98
C ALA A 321 6.20 -10.54 28.01
N TRP A 322 5.94 -11.18 26.87
CA TRP A 322 4.90 -10.73 25.94
C TRP A 322 3.51 -10.74 26.58
N GLN A 323 3.18 -11.79 27.34
CA GLN A 323 1.90 -11.93 28.02
C GLN A 323 1.62 -10.81 29.04
N GLN A 324 2.66 -10.26 29.69
CA GLN A 324 2.48 -9.21 30.70
C GLN A 324 1.74 -7.98 30.15
N ALA A 325 1.81 -7.71 28.85
CA ALA A 325 1.08 -6.62 28.21
C ALA A 325 -0.46 -6.75 28.27
N PHE A 326 -0.98 -7.90 28.69
CA PHE A 326 -2.43 -8.19 28.73
C PHE A 326 -2.97 -8.50 30.13
N MET A 327 -2.14 -8.36 31.18
CA MET A 327 -2.54 -8.73 32.55
C MET A 327 -3.05 -7.55 33.40
N ASP A 328 -2.95 -6.31 32.90
CA ASP A 328 -3.32 -5.08 33.62
C ASP A 328 -4.62 -4.41 33.11
N HIS A 329 -5.50 -5.16 32.44
CA HIS A 329 -6.76 -4.64 31.87
C HIS A 329 -7.97 -5.50 32.21
#